data_AF-A0A4R9LRS4-F1
#
_entry.id   AF-A0A4R9LRS4-F1
#
_cell.length_a   1.000
_cell.length_b   1.000
_cell.length_c   1.000
_cell.angle_alpha   90.00
_cell.angle_beta   90.00
_cell.angle_gamma   90.00
#
_symmetry.space_group_name_H-M   'P 1'
#
loop_
_entity.id
_entity.type
_entity.pdbx_description
1 polymer ?
#
loop_
_entity_poly.entity_id
_entity_poly.type
_entity_poly.pdbx_seq_one_letter_code
_entity_poly.pdbx_strand_id
1 'polypeptide(L)'
;MEQPFKPKPLLNKSELRQIKRSRTRVEGKKVLTDDVRKLKSLKVTPDLSPTEAVHYYKEPIWIEYYIPKESRFAYETKFLFILLVDPIPNEEESDIALKEAIEKKTIIDVWTYINESREHLDFIKGSYHSTISMHETISHIFTAYLETKSTEELKIACYLTEALLKYEPTLASLRFFRDYVIFNLNYFIRELNKAKIEFSLEDATVSLLIKRRNEVWEEENRAEDEDFDLLAALFFEQAFPNRGASELSTDDLRLVE
;
A
#
# COMPACT_ATOMS: atom_id res chain seq x y z
N MET A 1 31.24 15.55 -20.04
CA MET A 1 29.78 15.46 -20.27
C MET A 1 29.28 14.31 -19.41
N GLU A 2 28.78 14.62 -18.22
CA GLU A 2 28.20 13.64 -17.31
C GLU A 2 26.84 13.20 -17.85
N GLN A 3 26.61 11.88 -17.94
CA GLN A 3 25.31 11.36 -18.37
C GLN A 3 24.26 11.68 -17.30
N PRO A 4 23.08 12.19 -17.68
CA PRO A 4 22.01 12.43 -16.72
C PRO A 4 21.57 11.10 -16.11
N PHE A 5 21.58 11.04 -14.77
CA PHE A 5 21.10 9.92 -13.98
C PHE A 5 19.65 9.60 -14.38
N LYS A 6 19.45 8.48 -15.07
CA LYS A 6 18.12 7.93 -15.34
C LYS A 6 17.73 7.08 -14.13
N PRO A 7 16.73 7.47 -13.32
CA PRO A 7 16.26 6.62 -12.23
C PRO A 7 15.84 5.27 -12.82
N LYS A 8 16.27 4.19 -12.16
CA LYS A 8 15.82 2.84 -12.53
C LYS A 8 14.28 2.84 -12.43
N PRO A 9 13.57 2.32 -13.45
CA PRO A 9 12.12 2.19 -13.36
C PRO A 9 11.79 1.35 -12.12
N LEU A 10 10.78 1.78 -11.37
CA LEU A 10 10.30 1.12 -10.15
C LEU A 10 9.86 -0.33 -10.36
N LEU A 11 9.73 -0.76 -11.62
CA LEU A 11 9.33 -2.11 -12.03
C LEU A 11 10.29 -2.62 -13.12
N ASN A 12 10.77 -3.86 -12.95
CA ASN A 12 11.63 -4.54 -13.91
C ASN A 12 10.83 -4.98 -15.15
N LYS A 13 11.52 -5.24 -16.27
CA LYS A 13 10.90 -5.71 -17.53
C LYS A 13 10.09 -7.01 -17.37
N SER A 14 10.42 -7.84 -16.38
CA SER A 14 9.64 -9.03 -16.02
C SER A 14 8.31 -8.66 -15.36
N GLU A 15 8.32 -7.75 -14.39
CA GLU A 15 7.12 -7.23 -13.72
C GLU A 15 6.23 -6.46 -14.70
N LEU A 16 6.81 -5.66 -15.61
CA LEU A 16 6.09 -5.03 -16.72
C LEU A 16 5.46 -6.05 -17.69
N ARG A 17 6.09 -7.21 -17.90
CA ARG A 17 5.53 -8.29 -18.72
C ARG A 17 4.44 -9.05 -17.97
N GLN A 18 4.56 -9.23 -16.67
CA GLN A 18 3.56 -9.84 -15.81
C GLN A 18 2.34 -8.92 -15.71
N ILE A 19 2.53 -7.61 -15.60
CA ILE A 19 1.47 -6.59 -15.66
C ILE A 19 0.86 -6.47 -17.08
N LYS A 20 1.67 -6.57 -18.14
CA LYS A 20 1.16 -6.65 -19.52
C LYS A 20 0.42 -7.97 -19.81
N ARG A 21 0.69 -9.04 -19.05
CA ARG A 21 -0.07 -10.32 -19.07
C ARG A 21 -1.30 -10.28 -18.15
N SER A 22 -1.24 -9.55 -17.04
CA SER A 22 -2.36 -9.28 -16.12
C SER A 22 -3.27 -8.16 -16.60
N ARG A 23 -3.00 -7.57 -17.78
CA ARG A 23 -4.05 -7.04 -18.67
C ARG A 23 -4.94 -8.22 -19.02
N THR A 24 -5.90 -8.48 -18.14
CA THR A 24 -6.85 -9.59 -18.07
C THR A 24 -7.11 -10.19 -19.46
N ARG A 25 -6.31 -11.21 -19.81
CA ARG A 25 -6.55 -12.04 -20.99
C ARG A 25 -7.22 -13.31 -20.51
N VAL A 26 -8.54 -13.26 -20.41
CA VAL A 26 -9.35 -14.46 -20.54
C VAL A 26 -9.57 -14.64 -22.04
N GLU A 27 -9.03 -15.72 -22.61
CA GLU A 27 -9.18 -16.10 -24.04
C GLU A 27 -8.74 -15.05 -25.10
N GLY A 28 -7.73 -14.23 -24.81
CA GLY A 28 -7.04 -13.45 -25.84
C GLY A 28 -7.84 -12.28 -26.45
N LYS A 29 -8.94 -11.85 -25.83
CA LYS A 29 -9.64 -10.60 -26.20
C LYS A 29 -9.43 -9.52 -25.14
N LYS A 30 -9.32 -8.27 -25.60
CA LYS A 30 -9.25 -7.06 -24.77
C LYS A 30 -10.56 -6.97 -23.99
N VAL A 31 -10.52 -7.16 -22.67
CA VAL A 31 -11.67 -6.90 -21.81
C VAL A 31 -11.81 -5.38 -21.71
N LEU A 32 -12.51 -4.77 -22.68
CA LEU A 32 -13.36 -3.64 -22.32
C LEU A 32 -14.41 -4.19 -21.37
N THR A 33 -14.73 -3.41 -20.35
CA THR A 33 -15.75 -3.55 -19.32
C THR A 33 -17.17 -3.78 -19.89
N ASP A 34 -17.39 -4.83 -20.68
CA ASP A 34 -18.67 -5.08 -21.36
C ASP A 34 -19.56 -6.10 -20.62
N ASP A 35 -19.02 -6.87 -19.65
CA ASP A 35 -19.87 -7.76 -18.84
C ASP A 35 -20.39 -7.05 -17.59
N VAL A 36 -21.42 -6.22 -17.80
CA VAL A 36 -22.21 -5.57 -16.75
C VAL A 36 -22.72 -6.59 -15.71
N ARG A 37 -22.92 -7.86 -16.08
CA ARG A 37 -23.35 -8.89 -15.12
C ARG A 37 -22.21 -9.25 -14.16
N LYS A 38 -20.97 -9.40 -14.65
CA LYS A 38 -19.80 -9.67 -13.80
C LYS A 38 -19.53 -8.52 -12.83
N LEU A 39 -19.58 -7.26 -13.31
CA LEU A 39 -19.39 -6.07 -12.47
C LEU A 39 -20.48 -5.94 -11.38
N LYS A 40 -21.73 -6.27 -11.71
CA LYS A 40 -22.83 -6.30 -10.73
C LYS A 40 -22.69 -7.44 -9.73
N SER A 41 -22.16 -8.60 -10.15
CA SER A 41 -22.00 -9.78 -9.29
C SER A 41 -20.85 -9.65 -8.30
N LEU A 42 -19.91 -8.73 -8.50
CA LEU A 42 -18.84 -8.45 -7.55
C LEU A 42 -19.43 -8.15 -6.17
N LYS A 43 -18.99 -8.92 -5.17
CA LYS A 43 -19.40 -8.67 -3.79
C LYS A 43 -18.95 -7.26 -3.40
N VAL A 44 -19.90 -6.48 -2.87
CA VAL A 44 -19.64 -5.13 -2.34
C VAL A 44 -18.70 -5.20 -1.13
N THR A 45 -18.73 -6.32 -0.41
CA THR A 45 -17.96 -6.55 0.81
C THR A 45 -17.77 -8.06 0.95
N PRO A 46 -16.54 -8.57 1.14
CA PRO A 46 -16.34 -9.95 1.54
C PRO A 46 -17.00 -10.18 2.91
N ASP A 47 -17.54 -11.38 3.14
CA ASP A 47 -18.21 -11.75 4.39
C ASP A 47 -17.17 -11.98 5.50
N LEU A 48 -16.51 -10.90 5.93
CA LEU A 48 -15.48 -10.95 6.98
C LEU A 48 -16.11 -10.73 8.35
N SER A 49 -15.65 -11.51 9.33
CA SER A 49 -15.99 -11.23 10.73
C SER A 49 -15.44 -9.86 11.16
N PRO A 50 -16.03 -9.16 12.15
CA PRO A 50 -15.48 -7.89 12.63
C PRO A 50 -14.04 -7.98 13.12
N THR A 51 -13.63 -9.14 13.65
CA THR A 51 -12.26 -9.42 14.08
C THR A 51 -11.30 -9.56 12.90
N GLU A 52 -11.76 -10.13 11.79
CA GLU A 52 -10.96 -10.33 10.59
C GLU A 52 -10.84 -9.05 9.76
N ALA A 53 -11.92 -8.26 9.67
CA ALA A 53 -11.96 -7.00 8.94
C ALA A 53 -10.88 -6.00 9.39
N VAL A 54 -10.44 -6.06 10.65
CA VAL A 54 -9.34 -5.24 11.18
C VAL A 54 -8.05 -5.43 10.39
N HIS A 55 -7.81 -6.62 9.84
CA HIS A 55 -6.59 -6.99 9.12
C HIS A 55 -6.59 -6.58 7.65
N TYR A 56 -7.57 -5.81 7.19
CA TYR A 56 -7.68 -5.35 5.81
C TYR A 56 -7.68 -3.83 5.73
N TYR A 57 -6.98 -3.28 4.74
CA TYR A 57 -7.26 -1.94 4.26
C TYR A 57 -8.39 -1.99 3.23
N LYS A 58 -9.31 -1.02 3.30
CA LYS A 58 -10.53 -0.98 2.49
C LYS A 58 -10.48 0.23 1.56
N GLU A 59 -10.24 -0.01 0.28
CA GLU A 59 -10.16 1.03 -0.74
C GLU A 59 -11.49 1.13 -1.53
N PRO A 60 -12.12 2.32 -1.64
CA PRO A 60 -13.31 2.51 -2.47
C PRO A 60 -12.99 2.50 -3.98
N ILE A 61 -13.67 1.63 -4.73
CA ILE A 61 -13.55 1.53 -6.19
C ILE A 61 -14.85 1.98 -6.84
N TRP A 62 -14.76 2.94 -7.74
CA TRP A 62 -15.92 3.50 -8.45
C TRP A 62 -16.17 2.72 -9.73
N ILE A 63 -17.33 2.09 -9.89
CA ILE A 63 -17.67 1.37 -11.11
C ILE A 63 -18.75 2.14 -11.86
N GLU A 64 -18.43 2.55 -13.08
CA GLU A 64 -19.39 3.13 -14.02
C GLU A 64 -19.78 2.04 -15.04
N TYR A 65 -21.09 1.85 -15.24
CA TYR A 65 -21.58 0.98 -16.30
C TYR A 65 -22.84 1.55 -16.96
N TYR A 66 -22.98 1.29 -18.25
CA TYR A 66 -24.14 1.71 -19.03
C TYR A 66 -25.30 0.72 -18.88
N ILE A 67 -26.52 1.23 -18.70
CA ILE A 67 -27.76 0.44 -18.66
C ILE A 67 -28.54 0.70 -19.96
N PRO A 68 -28.47 -0.19 -20.97
CA PRO A 68 -29.07 0.07 -22.27
C PRO A 68 -30.58 0.31 -22.23
N LYS A 69 -31.30 -0.44 -21.38
CA LYS A 69 -32.77 -0.33 -21.22
C LYS A 69 -33.22 1.03 -20.72
N GLU A 70 -32.37 1.69 -19.95
CA GLU A 70 -32.66 2.98 -19.30
C GLU A 70 -31.90 4.13 -19.97
N SER A 71 -31.12 3.82 -21.02
CA SER A 71 -30.24 4.73 -21.74
C SER A 71 -29.43 5.68 -20.83
N ARG A 72 -28.95 5.17 -19.69
CA ARG A 72 -28.21 5.94 -18.69
C ARG A 72 -26.99 5.19 -18.16
N PHE A 73 -26.04 5.95 -17.62
CA PHE A 73 -24.96 5.41 -16.80
C PHE A 73 -25.44 5.22 -15.37
N ALA A 74 -24.92 4.18 -14.73
CA ALA A 74 -25.06 3.93 -13.30
C ALA A 74 -23.68 3.87 -12.67
N TYR A 75 -23.58 4.41 -11.45
CA TYR A 75 -22.38 4.43 -10.64
C TYR A 75 -22.60 3.59 -9.41
N GLU A 76 -21.65 2.73 -9.10
CA GLU A 76 -21.67 1.90 -7.90
C GLU A 76 -20.30 1.91 -7.24
N THR A 77 -20.25 2.16 -5.94
CA THR A 77 -19.02 2.04 -5.17
C THR A 77 -18.91 0.62 -4.65
N LYS A 78 -17.87 -0.09 -5.08
CA LYS A 78 -17.42 -1.36 -4.49
C LYS A 78 -16.20 -1.09 -3.61
N PHE A 79 -15.75 -2.09 -2.88
CA PHE A 79 -14.60 -1.94 -2.00
C PHE A 79 -13.59 -3.05 -2.24
N LEU A 80 -12.35 -2.64 -2.51
CA LEU A 80 -11.20 -3.53 -2.58
C LEU A 80 -10.66 -3.75 -1.16
N PHE A 81 -10.66 -5.00 -0.71
CA PHE A 81 -10.14 -5.39 0.60
C PHE A 81 -8.73 -5.95 0.44
N ILE A 82 -7.74 -5.23 0.94
CA ILE A 82 -6.33 -5.58 0.82
C ILE A 82 -5.83 -6.11 2.16
N LEU A 83 -5.42 -7.38 2.21
CA LEU A 83 -4.85 -7.97 3.43
C LEU A 83 -3.57 -7.24 3.83
N LEU A 84 -3.49 -6.84 5.09
CA LEU A 84 -2.32 -6.19 5.68
C LEU A 84 -1.26 -7.24 6.02
N VAL A 85 -0.23 -7.30 5.18
CA VAL A 85 0.90 -8.23 5.34
C VAL A 85 2.05 -7.52 6.06
N ASP A 86 2.32 -7.95 7.30
CA ASP A 86 3.48 -7.50 8.07
C ASP A 86 4.78 -8.08 7.50
N PRO A 87 5.92 -7.37 7.61
CA PRO A 87 7.22 -7.95 7.27
C PRO A 87 7.55 -9.14 8.19
N ILE A 88 8.19 -10.15 7.61
CA ILE A 88 8.63 -11.35 8.33
C ILE A 88 10.05 -11.07 8.86
N PRO A 89 10.28 -11.14 10.18
CA PRO A 89 11.62 -10.95 10.73
C PRO A 89 12.55 -12.10 10.34
N ASN A 90 13.80 -11.77 10.04
CA ASN A 90 14.90 -12.71 9.83
C ASN A 90 15.80 -12.79 11.08
N GLU A 91 16.90 -13.56 10.99
CA GLU A 91 17.83 -13.75 12.11
C GLU A 91 18.91 -12.65 12.24
N GLU A 92 18.89 -11.64 11.37
CA GLU A 92 19.87 -10.57 11.40
C GLU A 92 19.56 -9.55 12.50
N GLU A 93 20.60 -8.86 12.97
CA GLU A 93 20.49 -7.83 14.00
C GLU A 93 19.59 -6.66 13.59
N SER A 94 19.39 -6.44 12.28
CA SER A 94 18.51 -5.39 11.76
C SER A 94 17.03 -5.59 12.08
N ASP A 95 16.66 -6.78 12.50
CA ASP A 95 15.28 -7.17 12.76
C ASP A 95 14.98 -7.31 14.26
N ILE A 96 15.95 -7.01 15.14
CA ILE A 96 15.75 -7.02 16.60
C ILE A 96 14.57 -6.11 16.98
N ALA A 97 14.56 -4.88 16.44
CA ALA A 97 13.48 -3.94 16.70
C ALA A 97 12.11 -4.45 16.22
N LEU A 98 12.07 -5.13 15.07
CA LEU A 98 10.84 -5.73 14.54
C LEU A 98 10.36 -6.91 15.40
N LYS A 99 11.27 -7.81 15.80
CA LYS A 99 10.98 -8.93 16.70
C LYS A 99 10.38 -8.43 18.03
N GLU A 100 11.02 -7.44 18.64
CA GLU A 100 10.52 -6.83 19.88
C GLU A 100 9.14 -6.19 19.71
N ALA A 101 8.93 -5.46 18.60
CA ALA A 101 7.68 -4.77 18.35
C ALA A 101 6.52 -5.76 18.12
N ILE A 102 6.78 -6.88 17.42
CA ILE A 102 5.83 -7.99 17.26
C ILE A 102 5.46 -8.60 18.62
N GLU A 103 6.44 -8.92 19.45
CA GLU A 103 6.22 -9.54 20.77
C GLU A 103 5.40 -8.61 21.68
N LYS A 104 5.78 -7.33 21.74
CA LYS A 104 5.13 -6.31 22.57
C LYS A 104 3.82 -5.79 21.97
N LYS A 105 3.48 -6.18 20.73
CA LYS A 105 2.32 -5.68 19.97
C LYS A 105 2.28 -4.15 19.93
N THR A 106 3.39 -3.55 19.55
CA THR A 106 3.62 -2.10 19.50
C THR A 106 4.22 -1.70 18.16
N ILE A 107 4.34 -0.40 17.87
CA ILE A 107 5.12 0.11 16.74
C ILE A 107 6.63 0.04 17.03
N ILE A 108 7.43 0.07 15.98
CA ILE A 108 8.87 0.38 16.05
C ILE A 108 9.01 1.90 16.16
N ASP A 109 9.22 2.39 17.38
CA ASP A 109 9.38 3.81 17.66
C ASP A 109 10.85 4.25 17.51
N VAL A 110 11.19 4.73 16.32
CA VAL A 110 12.54 5.21 15.99
C VAL A 110 12.96 6.37 16.90
N TRP A 111 12.04 7.25 17.31
CA TRP A 111 12.36 8.39 18.17
C TRP A 111 12.75 7.92 19.56
N THR A 112 11.95 7.03 20.16
CA THR A 112 12.28 6.40 21.44
C THR A 112 13.61 5.64 21.37
N TYR A 113 13.83 4.87 20.29
CA TYR A 113 15.09 4.16 20.09
C TYR A 113 16.31 5.10 20.04
N ILE A 114 16.20 6.25 19.36
CA ILE A 114 17.27 7.26 19.32
C ILE A 114 17.59 7.79 20.73
N ASN A 115 16.58 7.98 21.57
CA ASN A 115 16.75 8.52 22.92
C ASN A 115 17.33 7.49 23.90
N GLU A 116 17.06 6.20 23.68
CA GLU A 116 17.58 5.10 24.51
C GLU A 116 18.98 4.64 24.06
N SER A 117 19.26 4.63 22.75
CA SER A 117 20.52 4.16 22.18
C SER A 117 21.58 5.27 22.10
N ARG A 118 22.35 5.44 23.18
CA ARG A 118 23.45 6.42 23.22
C ARG A 118 24.59 6.13 22.24
N GLU A 119 24.82 4.86 21.90
CA GLU A 119 25.93 4.43 21.05
C GLU A 119 25.70 4.78 19.56
N HIS A 120 24.46 4.75 19.08
CA HIS A 120 24.13 4.92 17.67
C HIS A 120 23.41 6.23 17.35
N LEU A 121 23.26 7.11 18.33
CA LEU A 121 22.48 8.34 18.25
C LEU A 121 22.83 9.21 17.04
N ASP A 122 24.11 9.55 16.86
CA ASP A 122 24.53 10.45 15.77
C ASP A 122 24.31 9.83 14.40
N PHE A 123 24.53 8.52 14.26
CA PHE A 123 24.32 7.81 13.00
C PHE A 123 22.84 7.76 12.61
N ILE A 124 21.96 7.44 13.57
CA ILE A 124 20.53 7.33 13.33
C ILE A 124 19.95 8.73 13.07
N LYS A 125 20.30 9.74 13.88
CA LYS A 125 19.86 11.13 13.65
C LYS A 125 20.35 11.68 12.31
N GLY A 126 21.58 11.38 11.90
CA GLY A 126 22.10 11.76 10.59
C GLY A 126 21.30 11.15 9.44
N SER A 127 20.91 9.88 9.58
CA SER A 127 20.10 9.17 8.58
C SER A 127 18.69 9.76 8.43
N TYR A 128 18.10 10.21 9.53
CA TYR A 128 16.73 10.75 9.57
C TYR A 128 16.66 12.27 9.68
N HIS A 129 17.74 13.01 9.38
CA HIS A 129 17.80 14.45 9.67
C HIS A 129 16.63 15.24 9.08
N SER A 130 16.14 14.87 7.89
CA SER A 130 15.04 15.52 7.18
C SER A 130 13.64 15.07 7.63
N THR A 131 13.54 13.94 8.32
CA THR A 131 12.28 13.32 8.74
C THR A 131 12.18 13.15 10.25
N ILE A 132 13.15 13.63 11.03
CA ILE A 132 13.24 13.44 12.47
C ILE A 132 12.02 13.98 13.22
N SER A 133 11.48 15.11 12.76
CA SER A 133 10.27 15.71 13.34
C SER A 133 9.02 14.86 13.10
N MET A 134 8.96 14.12 11.99
CA MET A 134 7.87 13.16 11.74
C MET A 134 7.96 12.01 12.75
N HIS A 135 9.16 11.47 12.99
CA HIS A 135 9.38 10.42 13.99
C HIS A 135 9.00 10.87 15.41
N GLU A 136 9.43 12.07 15.81
CA GLU A 136 9.07 12.67 17.09
C GLU A 136 7.55 12.82 17.25
N THR A 137 6.88 13.33 16.21
CA THR A 137 5.42 13.52 16.22
C THR A 137 4.68 12.18 16.30
N ILE A 138 5.11 11.17 15.53
CA ILE A 138 4.52 9.82 15.58
C ILE A 138 4.68 9.23 16.98
N SER A 139 5.87 9.35 17.58
CA SER A 139 6.15 8.87 18.94
C SER A 139 5.27 9.54 19.99
N HIS A 140 5.10 10.87 19.89
CA HIS A 140 4.24 11.64 20.80
C HIS A 140 2.77 11.19 20.72
N ILE A 141 2.23 11.10 19.49
CA ILE A 141 0.86 10.65 19.26
C ILE A 141 0.67 9.22 19.78
N PHE A 142 1.63 8.33 19.51
CA PHE A 142 1.56 6.94 19.94
C PHE A 142 1.60 6.81 21.47
N THR A 143 2.47 7.57 22.14
CA THR A 143 2.54 7.59 23.61
C THR A 143 1.24 8.10 24.22
N ALA A 144 0.72 9.22 23.71
CA ALA A 144 -0.56 9.78 24.14
C ALA A 144 -1.71 8.79 23.93
N TYR A 145 -1.72 8.06 22.81
CA TYR A 145 -2.68 6.98 22.54
C TYR A 145 -2.56 5.86 23.57
N LEU A 146 -1.35 5.41 23.90
CA LEU A 146 -1.15 4.35 24.89
C LEU A 146 -1.65 4.75 26.28
N GLU A 147 -1.43 6.00 26.69
CA GLU A 147 -1.84 6.54 28.00
C GLU A 147 -3.34 6.81 28.10
N THR A 148 -3.92 7.46 27.10
CA THR A 148 -5.30 7.97 27.16
C THR A 148 -6.32 7.08 26.47
N LYS A 149 -5.88 6.18 25.59
CA LYS A 149 -6.70 5.45 24.62
C LYS A 149 -7.49 6.35 23.66
N SER A 150 -7.13 7.63 23.55
CA SER A 150 -7.72 8.56 22.57
C SER A 150 -7.21 8.26 21.18
N THR A 151 -8.13 8.01 20.25
CA THR A 151 -7.83 7.65 18.86
C THR A 151 -7.82 8.85 17.91
N GLU A 152 -8.03 10.06 18.43
CA GLU A 152 -8.25 11.28 17.65
C GLU A 152 -7.09 11.59 16.69
N GLU A 153 -5.86 11.43 17.16
CA GLU A 153 -4.64 11.78 16.41
C GLU A 153 -4.03 10.60 15.64
N LEU A 154 -4.57 9.38 15.78
CA LEU A 154 -4.01 8.19 15.12
C LEU A 154 -3.99 8.30 13.59
N LYS A 155 -4.93 9.05 12.99
CA LYS A 155 -4.88 9.35 11.54
C LYS A 155 -3.61 10.12 11.17
N ILE A 156 -3.23 11.09 12.00
CA ILE A 156 -2.03 11.90 11.76
C ILE A 156 -0.79 11.01 11.83
N ALA A 157 -0.69 10.13 12.83
CA ALA A 157 0.39 9.16 12.91
C ALA A 157 0.42 8.22 11.69
N CYS A 158 -0.75 7.76 11.22
CA CYS A 158 -0.86 6.94 10.02
C CYS A 158 -0.34 7.67 8.77
N TYR A 159 -0.77 8.90 8.53
CA TYR A 159 -0.37 9.69 7.36
C TYR A 159 1.10 10.12 7.40
N LEU A 160 1.64 10.44 8.59
CA LEU A 160 3.07 10.69 8.74
C LEU A 160 3.89 9.42 8.47
N THR A 161 3.42 8.27 8.94
CA THR A 161 4.05 6.98 8.66
C THR A 161 4.03 6.67 7.16
N GLU A 162 2.91 6.92 6.50
CA GLU A 162 2.82 6.84 5.04
C GLU A 162 3.82 7.78 4.34
N ALA A 163 3.92 9.04 4.77
CA ALA A 163 4.86 9.99 4.18
C ALA A 163 6.32 9.53 4.28
N LEU A 164 6.69 8.83 5.35
CA LEU A 164 8.03 8.25 5.52
C LEU A 164 8.40 7.25 4.43
N LEU A 165 7.42 6.57 3.80
CA LEU A 165 7.70 5.64 2.67
C LEU A 165 8.47 6.30 1.52
N LYS A 166 8.30 7.62 1.33
CA LYS A 166 9.00 8.38 0.26
C LYS A 166 10.48 8.60 0.57
N TYR A 167 10.89 8.46 1.83
CA TYR A 167 12.24 8.73 2.30
C TYR A 167 12.99 7.45 2.71
N GLU A 168 12.31 6.31 2.72
CA GLU A 168 12.91 5.01 2.95
C GLU A 168 13.38 4.31 1.65
N PRO A 169 14.38 3.41 1.73
CA PRO A 169 15.16 3.06 2.92
C PRO A 169 16.28 4.06 3.23
N THR A 170 16.46 4.40 4.50
CA THR A 170 17.66 5.10 5.00
C THR A 170 18.76 4.13 5.45
N LEU A 171 20.00 4.61 5.66
CA LEU A 171 21.08 3.78 6.21
C LEU A 171 20.75 3.21 7.59
N ALA A 172 20.04 3.97 8.43
CA ALA A 172 19.56 3.49 9.71
C ALA A 172 18.49 2.41 9.55
N SER A 173 17.54 2.56 8.63
CA SER A 173 16.52 1.53 8.37
C SER A 173 17.13 0.20 7.96
N LEU A 174 18.12 0.20 7.06
CA LEU A 174 18.78 -1.01 6.57
C LEU A 174 19.53 -1.74 7.68
N ARG A 175 20.04 -1.00 8.66
CA ARG A 175 20.88 -1.55 9.73
C ARG A 175 20.10 -1.92 10.99
N PHE A 176 19.06 -1.18 11.35
CA PHE A 176 18.39 -1.30 12.65
C PHE A 176 16.87 -1.45 12.59
N PHE A 177 16.23 -1.03 11.49
CA PHE A 177 14.77 -0.91 11.40
C PHE A 177 14.27 -1.42 10.05
N ARG A 178 14.57 -2.66 9.69
CA ARG A 178 14.16 -3.18 8.37
C ARG A 178 12.64 -3.17 8.26
N ASP A 179 12.13 -2.63 7.15
CA ASP A 179 10.69 -2.56 6.81
C ASP A 179 9.77 -1.97 7.88
N TYR A 180 10.31 -1.19 8.82
CA TYR A 180 9.57 -0.70 9.98
C TYR A 180 8.38 0.19 9.58
N VAL A 181 8.50 0.95 8.50
CA VAL A 181 7.41 1.83 8.03
C VAL A 181 6.18 1.02 7.64
N ILE A 182 6.36 -0.12 6.97
CA ILE A 182 5.24 -1.00 6.60
C ILE A 182 4.62 -1.63 7.83
N PHE A 183 5.44 -2.12 8.74
CA PHE A 183 4.97 -2.68 10.00
C PHE A 183 4.16 -1.65 10.82
N ASN A 184 4.68 -0.44 10.98
CA ASN A 184 4.01 0.65 11.68
C ASN A 184 2.74 1.12 10.96
N LEU A 185 2.77 1.20 9.62
CA LEU A 185 1.60 1.58 8.83
C LEU A 185 0.48 0.57 9.03
N ASN A 186 0.79 -0.73 8.90
CA ASN A 186 -0.18 -1.80 9.14
C ASN A 186 -0.72 -1.76 10.58
N TYR A 187 0.12 -1.46 11.57
CA TYR A 187 -0.29 -1.27 12.96
C TYR A 187 -1.34 -0.16 13.07
N PHE A 188 -1.05 1.05 12.56
CA PHE A 188 -1.97 2.18 12.65
C PHE A 188 -3.28 1.94 11.90
N ILE A 189 -3.22 1.31 10.72
CA ILE A 189 -4.42 0.89 9.98
C ILE A 189 -5.29 -0.02 10.85
N ARG A 190 -4.70 -1.04 11.51
CA ARG A 190 -5.46 -1.96 12.38
C ARG A 190 -6.08 -1.23 13.57
N GLU A 191 -5.38 -0.29 14.20
CA GLU A 191 -5.93 0.50 15.30
C GLU A 191 -7.08 1.42 14.83
N LEU A 192 -6.95 2.07 13.67
CA LEU A 192 -8.02 2.87 13.07
C LEU A 192 -9.24 2.01 12.71
N ASN A 193 -9.02 0.81 12.16
CA ASN A 193 -10.07 -0.15 11.86
C ASN A 193 -10.80 -0.61 13.13
N LYS A 194 -10.08 -0.93 14.21
CA LYS A 194 -10.68 -1.28 15.52
C LYS A 194 -11.53 -0.14 16.06
N ALA A 195 -11.07 1.10 15.90
CA ALA A 195 -11.78 2.30 16.31
C ALA A 195 -12.93 2.68 15.35
N LYS A 196 -13.09 1.98 14.23
CA LYS A 196 -14.06 2.28 13.16
C LYS A 196 -13.93 3.70 12.62
N ILE A 197 -12.69 4.18 12.55
CA ILE A 197 -12.36 5.49 12.05
C ILE A 197 -12.13 5.39 10.54
N GLU A 198 -12.80 6.21 9.75
CA GLU A 198 -12.59 6.27 8.29
C GLU A 198 -11.33 7.06 7.96
N PHE A 199 -10.50 6.54 7.06
CA PHE A 199 -9.29 7.19 6.54
C PHE A 199 -9.02 6.69 5.12
N SER A 200 -8.12 7.36 4.41
CA SER A 200 -7.70 7.01 3.05
C SER A 200 -6.20 7.12 2.94
N LEU A 201 -5.58 6.25 2.16
CA LEU A 201 -4.15 6.27 1.85
C LEU A 201 -3.92 6.86 0.46
N GLU A 202 -2.69 7.29 0.19
CA GLU A 202 -2.25 7.69 -1.15
C GLU A 202 -2.28 6.48 -2.10
N ASP A 203 -2.61 6.73 -3.37
CA ASP A 203 -2.66 5.69 -4.42
C ASP A 203 -1.38 4.85 -4.52
N ALA A 204 -0.22 5.48 -4.28
CA ALA A 204 1.07 4.79 -4.28
C ALA A 204 1.19 3.78 -3.13
N THR A 205 0.66 4.11 -1.96
CA THR A 205 0.62 3.25 -0.78
C THR A 205 -0.36 2.11 -0.98
N VAL A 206 -1.55 2.39 -1.51
CA VAL A 206 -2.53 1.36 -1.87
C VAL A 206 -1.92 0.37 -2.88
N SER A 207 -1.25 0.87 -3.92
CA SER A 207 -0.51 0.04 -4.88
C SER A 207 0.55 -0.84 -4.21
N LEU A 208 1.24 -0.34 -3.19
CA LEU A 208 2.24 -1.09 -2.42
C LEU A 208 1.59 -2.20 -1.60
N LEU A 209 0.47 -1.92 -0.94
CA LEU A 209 -0.29 -2.92 -0.18
C LEU A 209 -0.81 -4.04 -1.09
N ILE A 210 -1.34 -3.70 -2.28
CA ILE A 210 -1.75 -4.70 -3.30
C ILE A 210 -0.56 -5.58 -3.68
N LYS A 211 0.60 -4.98 -3.96
CA LYS A 211 1.81 -5.72 -4.33
C LYS A 211 2.20 -6.72 -3.23
N ARG A 212 2.31 -6.27 -1.98
CA ARG A 212 2.69 -7.14 -0.84
C ARG A 212 1.69 -8.27 -0.61
N ARG A 213 0.39 -7.99 -0.73
CA ARG A 213 -0.65 -9.03 -0.67
C ARG A 213 -0.41 -10.08 -1.75
N ASN A 214 -0.15 -9.66 -2.99
CA ASN A 214 0.04 -10.58 -4.10
C ASN A 214 1.31 -11.43 -3.96
N GLU A 215 2.41 -10.84 -3.48
CA GLU A 215 3.65 -11.58 -3.18
C GLU A 215 3.37 -12.75 -2.22
N VAL A 216 2.63 -12.52 -1.13
CA VAL A 216 2.25 -13.60 -0.19
C VAL A 216 1.31 -14.62 -0.84
N TRP A 217 0.37 -14.18 -1.69
CA TRP A 217 -0.53 -15.09 -2.40
C TRP A 217 0.23 -16.03 -3.34
N GLU A 218 1.23 -15.51 -4.04
CA GLU A 218 2.11 -16.27 -4.93
C GLU A 218 3.03 -17.22 -4.13
N GLU A 219 3.68 -16.72 -3.07
CA GLU A 219 4.59 -17.51 -2.21
C GLU A 219 3.88 -18.68 -1.52
N GLU A 220 2.65 -18.47 -1.07
CA GLU A 220 1.85 -19.51 -0.42
C GLU A 220 1.05 -20.37 -1.41
N ASN A 221 1.14 -20.10 -2.72
CA ASN A 221 0.39 -20.78 -3.78
C ASN A 221 -1.12 -20.85 -3.47
N ARG A 222 -1.69 -19.73 -3.02
CA ARG A 222 -3.12 -19.60 -2.71
C ARG A 222 -3.94 -19.60 -4.00
N ALA A 223 -5.22 -19.96 -3.89
CA ALA A 223 -6.15 -19.88 -5.02
C ALA A 223 -6.27 -18.43 -5.51
N GLU A 224 -6.39 -18.28 -6.84
CA GLU A 224 -6.66 -16.98 -7.47
C GLU A 224 -7.97 -16.38 -6.94
N ASP A 225 -7.95 -15.08 -6.72
CA ASP A 225 -9.09 -14.31 -6.23
C ASP A 225 -9.54 -13.36 -7.35
N GLU A 226 -10.38 -13.88 -8.25
CA GLU A 226 -10.81 -13.14 -9.44
C GLU A 226 -11.48 -11.80 -9.12
N ASP A 227 -12.22 -11.74 -8.00
CA ASP A 227 -12.91 -10.53 -7.57
C ASP A 227 -11.90 -9.47 -7.11
N PHE A 228 -10.89 -9.87 -6.33
CA PHE A 228 -9.78 -9.01 -5.95
C PHE A 228 -9.00 -8.52 -7.18
N ASP A 229 -8.66 -9.41 -8.10
CA ASP A 229 -7.86 -9.07 -9.28
C ASP A 229 -8.59 -8.08 -10.19
N LEU A 230 -9.91 -8.23 -10.34
CA LEU A 230 -10.74 -7.29 -11.10
C LEU A 230 -10.82 -5.92 -10.41
N LEU A 231 -11.07 -5.88 -9.10
CA LEU A 231 -11.13 -4.63 -8.34
C LEU A 231 -9.76 -3.91 -8.29
N ALA A 232 -8.66 -4.65 -8.16
CA ALA A 232 -7.31 -4.12 -8.21
C ALA A 232 -6.96 -3.58 -9.60
N ALA A 233 -7.40 -4.24 -10.68
CA ALA A 233 -7.24 -3.73 -12.03
C ALA A 233 -7.98 -2.39 -12.23
N LEU A 234 -9.24 -2.30 -11.79
CA LEU A 234 -10.03 -1.06 -11.83
C LEU A 234 -9.37 0.06 -11.01
N PHE A 235 -8.86 -0.25 -9.82
CA PHE A 235 -8.06 0.69 -9.02
C PHE A 235 -6.89 1.27 -9.84
N PHE A 236 -6.09 0.41 -10.46
CA PHE A 236 -4.93 0.88 -11.23
C PHE A 236 -5.29 1.74 -12.43
N GLU A 237 -6.41 1.47 -13.10
CA GLU A 237 -6.92 2.31 -14.20
C GLU A 237 -7.34 3.69 -13.70
N GLN A 238 -7.93 3.78 -12.52
CA GLN A 238 -8.44 5.02 -11.92
C GLN A 238 -7.33 5.88 -11.30
N ALA A 239 -6.46 5.27 -10.50
CA ALA A 239 -5.38 5.94 -9.80
C ALA A 239 -4.25 6.40 -10.74
N PHE A 240 -4.05 5.68 -11.85
CA PHE A 240 -2.92 5.94 -12.77
C PHE A 240 -3.35 5.97 -14.25
N PRO A 241 -4.24 6.89 -14.65
CA PRO A 241 -4.86 6.89 -15.98
C PRO A 241 -3.85 7.07 -17.13
N ASN A 242 -2.68 7.63 -16.86
CA ASN A 242 -1.62 7.89 -17.84
C ASN A 242 -0.51 6.83 -17.87
N ARG A 243 -0.62 5.70 -17.13
CA ARG A 243 0.36 4.59 -17.20
C ARG A 243 0.30 3.90 -18.58
N GLY A 244 0.99 4.48 -19.55
CA GLY A 244 1.05 4.04 -20.95
C GLY A 244 1.11 5.17 -21.96
N ALA A 245 0.73 6.40 -21.59
CA ALA A 245 0.81 7.56 -22.47
C ALA A 245 2.26 7.99 -22.76
N SER A 246 3.20 7.68 -21.85
CA SER A 246 4.63 7.93 -22.00
C SER A 246 5.37 6.84 -22.79
N GLU A 247 4.74 5.71 -23.11
CA GLU A 247 5.28 4.67 -24.00
C GLU A 247 4.87 4.88 -25.47
N LEU A 248 3.94 5.80 -25.77
CA LEU A 248 3.64 6.21 -27.15
C LEU A 248 4.78 7.08 -27.64
N SER A 249 5.67 6.50 -28.46
CA SER A 249 6.62 7.30 -29.21
C SER A 249 5.83 8.17 -30.21
N THR A 250 6.39 9.30 -30.61
CA THR A 250 5.82 10.16 -31.66
C THR A 250 5.56 9.42 -32.98
N ASP A 251 6.13 8.23 -33.18
CA ASP A 251 5.88 7.39 -34.36
C ASP A 251 4.53 6.65 -34.29
N ASP A 252 4.01 6.36 -33.10
CA ASP A 252 2.70 5.70 -32.94
C ASP A 252 1.52 6.66 -33.23
N LEU A 253 1.75 7.97 -33.07
CA LEU A 253 0.76 9.02 -33.38
C LEU A 253 0.63 9.30 -34.89
N ARG A 254 1.55 8.81 -35.73
CA ARG A 254 1.51 8.97 -37.20
C ARG A 254 0.75 7.87 -37.93
N LEU A 255 0.24 6.87 -37.23
CA LEU A 255 -0.60 5.81 -37.80
C LEU A 255 -2.10 6.13 -37.78
N VAL A 256 -2.45 7.36 -37.41
CA VAL A 256 -3.81 7.91 -37.52
C VAL A 256 -3.77 9.16 -38.40
N GLU A 257 -3.37 8.96 -39.66
CA GLU A 257 -3.74 9.83 -40.79
C GLU A 257 -4.60 9.03 -41.77
#